data_AF-A0A6F9B2X5-F1
#
_entry.id   AF-A0A6F9B2X5-F1
#
_cell.length_a   1.000
_cell.length_b   1.000
_cell.length_c   1.000
_cell.angle_alpha   90.00
_cell.angle_beta   90.00
_cell.angle_gamma   90.00
#
_symmetry.space_group_name_H-M   'P 1'
#
loop_
_entity.id
_entity.type
_entity.pdbx_description
1 polymer ?
#
loop_
_entity_poly.entity_id
_entity_poly.type
_entity_poly.pdbx_seq_one_letter_code
_entity_poly.pdbx_strand_id
1 'polypeptide(L)'
;MRGETGERGEEEERGEDREERNFGRTEVIDNTLNPDFVRKYILDYFFEEKQNLRFDVYDIDSKSPDLAKHDFLGQVFCTLGEIVGSPASRLEKPLG
;
A
#
# COMPACT_ATOMS: atom_id res chain seq x y z
N MET A 1 15.22 -43.92 20.49
CA MET A 1 14.06 -43.07 20.15
C MET A 1 14.51 -41.62 20.24
N ARG A 2 14.87 -41.01 19.11
CA ARG A 2 15.24 -39.59 19.04
C ARG A 2 14.01 -38.84 18.52
N GLY A 3 13.61 -37.81 19.26
CA GLY A 3 12.38 -37.06 19.02
C GLY A 3 12.41 -36.28 17.71
N GLU A 4 11.23 -36.19 17.11
CA GLU A 4 10.93 -35.39 15.92
C GLU A 4 10.80 -33.92 16.34
N THR A 5 11.60 -33.04 15.74
CA THR A 5 11.41 -31.60 15.83
C THR A 5 10.41 -31.19 14.75
N GLY A 6 9.20 -30.82 15.18
CA GLY A 6 8.18 -30.24 14.31
C GLY A 6 8.54 -28.81 13.91
N GLU A 7 8.77 -28.60 12.63
CA GLU A 7 8.81 -27.29 12.00
C GLU A 7 7.36 -26.76 11.90
N ARG A 8 7.01 -25.80 12.75
CA ARG A 8 5.82 -24.95 12.56
C ARG A 8 6.28 -23.71 11.80
N GLY A 9 6.34 -23.83 10.47
CA GLY A 9 6.49 -22.71 9.56
C GLY A 9 5.12 -22.12 9.24
N GLU A 10 4.87 -20.94 9.81
CA GLU A 10 4.06 -19.84 9.28
C GLU A 10 2.75 -20.25 8.56
N GLU A 11 1.66 -20.27 9.33
CA GLU A 11 0.31 -20.20 8.76
C GLU A 11 0.17 -18.87 8.02
N GLU A 12 0.25 -18.95 6.69
CA GLU A 12 -0.21 -17.91 5.78
C GLU A 12 -1.71 -17.72 6.06
N GLU A 13 -2.06 -16.72 6.88
CA GLU A 13 -3.44 -16.30 7.05
C GLU A 13 -3.96 -15.90 5.67
N ARG A 14 -4.70 -16.81 5.03
CA ARG A 14 -5.57 -16.51 3.91
C ARG A 14 -6.58 -15.50 4.39
N GLY A 15 -6.22 -14.23 4.24
CA GLY A 15 -7.12 -13.11 4.48
C GLY A 15 -8.38 -13.33 3.66
N GLU A 16 -9.51 -13.31 4.37
CA GLU A 16 -10.84 -13.22 3.79
C GLU A 16 -10.85 -12.15 2.70
N ASP A 17 -11.64 -12.36 1.65
CA ASP A 17 -11.86 -11.47 0.52
C ASP A 17 -12.56 -10.18 1.02
N ARG A 18 -11.85 -9.40 1.85
CA ARG A 18 -12.26 -8.07 2.29
C ARG A 18 -12.19 -7.21 1.04
N GLU A 19 -13.36 -6.83 0.56
CA GLU A 19 -13.52 -5.86 -0.53
C GLU A 19 -12.55 -4.70 -0.29
N GLU A 20 -11.52 -4.59 -1.14
CA GLU A 20 -10.53 -3.53 -1.05
C GLU A 20 -11.27 -2.21 -1.25
N ARG A 21 -11.48 -1.48 -0.14
CA ARG A 21 -12.11 -0.16 -0.20
C ARG A 21 -11.16 0.80 -0.90
N ASN A 22 -11.47 1.16 -2.13
CA ASN A 22 -10.74 2.20 -2.84
C ASN A 22 -10.97 3.57 -2.18
N PHE A 23 -9.93 4.17 -1.60
CA PHE A 23 -10.00 5.49 -0.98
C PHE A 23 -9.93 6.64 -1.99
N GLY A 24 -9.31 6.42 -3.15
CA GLY A 24 -9.26 7.37 -4.26
C GLY A 24 -7.96 7.29 -5.07
N ARG A 25 -7.82 8.23 -6.02
CA ARG A 25 -6.61 8.44 -6.85
C ARG A 25 -6.13 9.88 -6.74
N THR A 26 -4.82 10.07 -6.63
CA THR A 26 -4.18 11.39 -6.69
C THR A 26 -4.34 12.01 -8.08
N GLU A 27 -3.96 13.28 -8.22
CA GLU A 27 -3.76 13.91 -9.51
C GLU A 27 -2.60 13.28 -10.28
N VAL A 28 -2.67 13.36 -11.60
CA VAL A 28 -1.55 13.03 -12.49
C VAL A 28 -0.65 14.25 -12.62
N ILE A 29 0.65 14.05 -12.50
CA ILE A 29 1.66 15.11 -12.62
C ILE A 29 2.50 14.82 -13.85
N ASP A 30 2.37 15.66 -14.88
CA ASP A 30 3.04 15.46 -16.16
C ASP A 30 4.56 15.73 -16.05
N ASN A 31 5.35 14.87 -16.69
CA ASN A 31 6.79 15.06 -16.93
C ASN A 31 7.66 15.25 -15.67
N THR A 32 7.42 14.49 -14.61
CA THR A 32 8.27 14.50 -13.40
C THR A 32 8.72 13.10 -13.01
N LEU A 33 10.00 12.97 -12.63
CA LEU A 33 10.55 11.75 -12.01
C LEU A 33 10.36 11.74 -10.48
N ASN A 34 9.99 12.88 -9.89
CA ASN A 34 9.81 13.05 -8.45
C ASN A 34 8.48 13.80 -8.23
N PRO A 35 7.33 13.13 -8.38
CA PRO A 35 6.03 13.76 -8.19
C PRO A 35 5.83 14.19 -6.74
N ASP A 36 5.28 15.39 -6.55
CA ASP A 36 4.85 15.91 -5.25
C ASP A 36 3.32 16.10 -5.29
N PHE A 37 2.59 15.14 -4.74
CA PHE A 37 1.12 15.11 -4.77
C PHE A 37 0.53 16.04 -3.71
N VAL A 38 -0.45 16.86 -4.12
CA VAL A 38 -1.14 17.83 -3.27
C VAL A 38 -2.45 17.27 -2.73
N ARG A 39 -3.12 16.35 -3.44
CA ARG A 39 -4.35 15.72 -2.94
C ARG A 39 -4.08 14.92 -1.65
N LYS A 40 -4.90 15.19 -0.63
CA LYS A 40 -4.83 14.54 0.69
C LYS A 40 -6.05 13.66 0.90
N TYR A 41 -5.86 12.54 1.61
CA TYR A 41 -6.93 11.67 2.09
C TYR A 41 -7.05 11.80 3.61
N ILE A 42 -8.28 11.91 4.10
CA ILE A 42 -8.58 11.93 5.52
C ILE A 42 -9.01 10.52 5.92
N LEU A 43 -8.31 9.96 6.90
CA LEU A 43 -8.52 8.60 7.40
C LEU A 43 -8.62 8.66 8.92
N ASP A 44 -9.64 8.03 9.48
CA ASP A 44 -9.74 7.84 10.91
C ASP A 44 -8.79 6.73 11.35
N TYR A 45 -8.05 6.98 12.44
CA TYR A 45 -7.12 6.02 13.03
C TYR A 45 -7.74 5.34 14.24
N PHE A 46 -7.78 4.00 14.22
CA PHE A 46 -8.26 3.14 15.30
C PHE A 46 -7.09 2.30 15.81
N PHE A 47 -6.65 2.55 17.05
CA PHE A 47 -5.42 1.95 17.59
C PHE A 47 -5.56 0.45 17.88
N GLU A 48 -6.79 -0.01 18.06
CA GLU A 48 -7.17 -1.38 18.30
C GLU A 48 -7.30 -2.22 17.02
N GLU A 49 -7.27 -1.58 15.84
CA GLU A 49 -7.44 -2.26 14.55
C GLU A 49 -6.16 -2.22 13.69
N LYS A 50 -5.88 -3.33 13.00
CA LYS A 50 -4.87 -3.35 11.94
C LYS A 50 -5.47 -2.82 10.64
N GLN A 51 -5.30 -1.52 10.40
CA GLN A 51 -5.78 -0.84 9.20
C GLN A 51 -4.75 -0.94 8.06
N ASN A 52 -4.88 -1.94 7.18
CA ASN A 52 -3.99 -2.15 6.04
C ASN A 52 -4.26 -1.12 4.92
N LEU A 53 -3.20 -0.60 4.33
CA LEU A 53 -3.18 0.33 3.21
C LEU A 53 -2.32 -0.26 2.08
N ARG A 54 -2.79 -0.05 0.85
CA ARG A 54 -2.09 -0.40 -0.38
C ARG A 54 -1.98 0.85 -1.25
N PHE A 55 -0.78 1.10 -1.74
CA PHE A 55 -0.48 2.17 -2.67
C PHE A 55 0.04 1.57 -3.96
N ASP A 56 -0.66 1.82 -5.06
CA ASP A 56 -0.24 1.39 -6.40
C ASP A 56 0.18 2.63 -7.18
N VAL A 57 1.35 2.58 -7.81
CA VAL A 57 1.92 3.69 -8.59
C VAL A 57 1.95 3.31 -10.06
N TYR A 58 1.48 4.21 -10.91
CA TYR A 58 1.40 4.04 -12.36
C TYR A 58 2.06 5.22 -13.08
N ASP A 59 2.73 4.95 -14.19
CA ASP A 59 3.11 5.95 -15.19
C ASP A 59 1.95 6.15 -16.17
N ILE A 60 1.51 7.39 -16.32
CA ILE A 60 0.25 7.70 -17.00
C ILE A 60 0.54 8.27 -18.39
N ASP A 61 0.51 7.41 -19.41
CA ASP A 61 0.80 7.79 -20.80
C ASP A 61 -0.35 8.47 -21.56
N SER A 62 -1.56 8.45 -21.01
CA SER A 62 -2.75 8.93 -21.72
C SER A 62 -3.84 9.43 -20.78
N LYS A 63 -4.89 10.05 -21.35
CA LYS A 63 -6.06 10.51 -20.59
C LYS A 63 -7.07 9.40 -20.27
N SER A 64 -6.72 8.13 -20.55
CA SER A 64 -7.59 7.00 -20.25
C SER A 64 -7.77 6.87 -18.74
N PRO A 65 -8.99 6.62 -18.23
CA PRO A 65 -9.17 6.30 -16.80
C PRO A 65 -8.84 4.84 -16.46
N ASP A 66 -8.64 4.01 -17.49
CA ASP A 66 -8.34 2.59 -17.41
C ASP A 66 -6.86 2.34 -17.09
N LEU A 67 -6.58 1.88 -15.87
CA LEU A 67 -5.24 1.58 -15.37
C LEU A 67 -4.54 0.46 -16.14
N ALA A 68 -5.29 -0.42 -16.82
CA ALA A 68 -4.68 -1.48 -17.63
C ALA A 68 -3.94 -0.94 -18.87
N LYS A 69 -4.08 0.36 -19.19
CA LYS A 69 -3.40 1.03 -20.30
C LYS A 69 -2.22 1.90 -19.87
N HIS A 70 -1.84 1.79 -18.61
CA HIS A 70 -0.79 2.59 -17.99
C HIS A 70 0.27 1.65 -17.42
N ASP A 71 1.53 2.08 -17.42
CA ASP A 71 2.62 1.25 -16.96
C ASP A 71 2.63 1.21 -15.43
N PHE A 72 2.56 0.01 -14.86
CA PHE A 72 2.64 -0.16 -13.42
C PHE A 72 4.09 -0.05 -12.95
N LEU A 73 4.37 0.92 -12.07
CA LEU A 73 5.72 1.18 -11.55
C LEU A 73 6.03 0.40 -10.27
N GLY A 74 5.00 -0.01 -9.53
CA GLY A 74 5.13 -0.84 -8.35
C GLY A 74 4.10 -0.52 -7.27
N GLN A 75 4.15 -1.29 -6.19
CA GLN A 75 3.22 -1.16 -5.07
C GLN A 75 3.91 -1.17 -3.71
N VAL A 76 3.24 -0.57 -2.73
CA VAL A 76 3.65 -0.59 -1.33
C VAL A 76 2.48 -0.98 -0.45
N PHE A 77 2.74 -1.88 0.49
CA PHE A 77 1.84 -2.19 1.60
C PHE A 77 2.40 -1.64 2.91
N CYS A 78 1.52 -1.05 3.69
CA CYS A 78 1.77 -0.70 5.08
C CYS A 78 0.45 -0.63 5.83
N THR A 79 0.51 -0.45 7.13
CA THR A 79 -0.63 -0.15 7.98
C THR A 79 -0.67 1.35 8.25
N LEU A 80 -1.86 1.89 8.56
CA LEU A 80 -1.96 3.28 9.03
C LEU A 80 -1.14 3.50 10.30
N GLY A 81 -1.07 2.49 11.17
CA GLY A 81 -0.23 2.49 12.37
C GLY A 81 1.26 2.65 12.07
N GLU A 82 1.79 2.02 11.02
CA GLU A 82 3.20 2.20 10.59
C GLU A 82 3.49 3.66 10.20
N ILE A 83 2.57 4.33 9.51
CA ILE A 83 2.75 5.74 9.11
C ILE A 83 2.74 6.64 10.35
N VAL A 84 1.70 6.51 11.19
CA VAL A 84 1.53 7.35 12.39
C VAL A 84 2.68 7.14 13.38
N GLY A 85 3.16 5.90 13.53
CA GLY A 85 4.25 5.54 14.43
C GLY A 85 5.66 5.81 13.90
N SER A 86 5.82 6.17 12.62
CA SER A 86 7.13 6.49 12.05
C SER A 86 7.66 7.85 12.54
N PRO A 87 8.98 8.07 12.57
CA PRO A 87 9.56 9.37 12.91
C PRO A 87 8.95 10.50 12.06
N ALA A 88 8.52 11.57 12.73
CA ALA A 88 7.81 12.70 12.10
C ALA A 88 6.52 12.31 11.34
N SER A 89 5.94 11.14 11.65
CA SER A 89 4.78 10.56 10.95
C SER A 89 4.98 10.43 9.44
N ARG A 90 6.22 10.13 9.04
CA ARG A 90 6.65 10.00 7.64
C ARG A 90 7.24 8.62 7.40
N LEU A 91 6.65 7.89 6.47
CA LEU A 91 7.11 6.57 6.04
C LEU A 91 7.74 6.67 4.66
N GLU A 92 8.94 6.12 4.49
CA GLU A 92 9.60 5.94 3.20
C GLU A 92 9.75 4.43 2.94
N LYS A 93 9.26 3.96 1.79
CA LYS A 93 9.37 2.56 1.36
C LYS A 93 9.70 2.52 -0.13
N PRO A 94 10.58 1.58 -0.59
CA PRO A 94 10.76 1.33 -2.01
C PRO A 94 9.47 0.76 -2.61
N LEU A 95 9.21 1.04 -3.88
CA LEU A 95 8.18 0.33 -4.63
C LEU A 95 8.64 -1.13 -4.81
N GLY A 96 7.78 -2.07 -4.46
CA GLY A 96 8.02 -3.51 -4.63
C GLY A 96 7.78 -3.98 -6.06
#